data_AF-A0A8T7MAL0-F1
#
_entry.id   AF-A0A8T7MAL0-F1
#
_cell.length_a   1.000
_cell.length_b   1.000
_cell.length_c   1.000
_cell.angle_alpha   90.00
_cell.angle_beta   90.00
_cell.angle_gamma   90.00
#
_symmetry.space_group_name_H-M   'P 1'
#
loop_
_entity.id
_entity.type
_entity.pdbx_description
1 polymer ?
#
loop_
_entity_poly.entity_id
_entity_poly.type
_entity_poly.pdbx_seq_one_letter_code
_entity_poly.pdbx_strand_id
1 'polypeptide(L)'
;MLYPAPQPYPLDCPQCGKPFETQVHTIVLPGSPAFEALKQAELNRSTCPHCGQSGYLLVPFVLYQPGRVTCFIPHFQAMSEQARQELVAPLVSMLRQVAGEEFEAEGQVQVGVSENYETMVQLAKGEVGAEGEEAAKLRYLIGILQLMLQVDAVQLAALKAKHQDK
;
A
#
# COMPACT_ATOMS: atom_id res chain seq x y z
N MET A 1 -14.66 -17.22 -12.74
CA MET A 1 -13.96 -15.92 -12.84
C MET A 1 -12.68 -16.12 -13.63
N LEU A 2 -12.45 -15.30 -14.64
CA LEU A 2 -11.15 -15.21 -15.31
C LEU A 2 -10.33 -14.15 -14.57
N TYR A 3 -9.20 -14.54 -13.98
CA TYR A 3 -8.30 -13.62 -13.31
C TYR A 3 -7.36 -12.96 -14.33
N PRO A 4 -6.93 -11.70 -14.10
CA PRO A 4 -6.01 -11.02 -15.01
C PRO A 4 -4.69 -11.79 -15.07
N ALA A 5 -4.25 -12.07 -16.30
CA ALA A 5 -2.96 -12.70 -16.54
C ALA A 5 -1.81 -11.77 -16.14
N PRO A 6 -0.69 -12.31 -15.63
CA PRO A 6 0.48 -11.48 -15.38
C PRO A 6 1.02 -10.89 -16.68
N GLN A 7 1.68 -9.74 -16.56
CA GLN A 7 2.21 -8.98 -17.67
C GLN A 7 3.73 -9.13 -17.74
N PRO A 8 4.31 -9.22 -18.95
CA PRO A 8 5.76 -9.19 -19.13
C PRO A 8 6.35 -7.90 -18.55
N TYR A 9 7.46 -8.04 -17.82
CA TYR A 9 8.17 -6.94 -17.18
C TYR A 9 9.67 -7.07 -17.45
N PRO A 10 10.26 -6.18 -18.28
CA PRO A 10 11.69 -6.17 -18.52
C PRO A 10 12.43 -5.54 -17.33
N LEU A 11 13.56 -6.12 -16.93
CA LEU A 11 14.44 -5.57 -15.90
C LEU A 11 15.90 -5.99 -16.09
N ASP A 12 16.80 -5.22 -15.47
CA ASP A 12 18.21 -5.58 -15.35
C ASP A 12 18.50 -6.23 -14.00
N CYS A 13 19.22 -7.34 -14.00
CA CYS A 13 19.59 -8.01 -12.76
C CYS A 13 20.54 -7.13 -11.93
N PRO A 14 20.22 -6.77 -10.67
CA PRO A 14 21.09 -5.92 -9.85
C PRO A 14 22.42 -6.60 -9.47
N GLN A 15 22.48 -7.94 -9.54
CA GLN A 15 23.66 -8.72 -9.18
C GLN A 15 24.66 -8.84 -10.34
N CYS A 16 24.20 -9.05 -11.58
CA CYS A 16 25.07 -9.34 -12.72
C CYS A 16 24.92 -8.38 -13.91
N GLY A 17 23.97 -7.45 -13.85
CA GLY A 17 23.71 -6.44 -14.87
C GLY A 17 23.09 -6.96 -16.17
N LYS A 18 22.77 -8.26 -16.27
CA LYS A 18 22.16 -8.82 -17.48
C LYS A 18 20.66 -8.52 -17.53
N PRO A 19 20.13 -8.07 -18.69
CA PRO A 19 18.70 -7.88 -18.88
C PRO A 19 17.99 -9.23 -18.95
N PHE A 20 16.78 -9.29 -18.40
CA PHE A 20 15.87 -10.40 -18.58
C PHE A 20 14.41 -9.94 -18.45
N GLU A 21 13.48 -10.81 -18.85
CA GLU A 21 12.05 -10.56 -18.71
C GLU A 21 11.46 -11.49 -17.64
N THR A 22 10.52 -10.97 -16.87
CA THR A 22 9.75 -11.75 -15.89
C THR A 22 8.27 -11.39 -15.98
N GLN A 23 7.44 -12.01 -15.14
CA GLN A 23 6.01 -11.83 -15.15
C GLN A 23 5.57 -11.15 -13.86
N VAL A 24 4.78 -10.07 -13.96
CA VAL A 24 4.27 -9.34 -12.79
C VAL A 24 2.75 -9.25 -12.79
N HIS A 25 2.18 -9.35 -11.61
CA HIS A 25 0.77 -9.13 -11.34
C HIS A 25 0.56 -7.71 -10.84
N THR A 26 -0.32 -6.97 -11.52
CA THR A 26 -0.73 -5.61 -11.15
C THR A 26 -2.10 -5.56 -10.49
N ILE A 27 -2.94 -6.58 -10.69
CA ILE A 27 -4.26 -6.72 -10.07
C ILE A 27 -4.31 -8.03 -9.30
N VAL A 28 -4.71 -7.94 -8.04
CA VAL A 28 -4.83 -9.05 -7.10
C VAL A 28 -6.27 -9.14 -6.64
N LEU A 29 -7.00 -10.17 -7.10
CA LEU A 29 -8.40 -10.41 -6.76
C LEU A 29 -8.53 -11.60 -5.80
N PRO A 30 -9.52 -11.62 -4.89
CA PRO A 30 -9.75 -12.76 -4.00
C PRO A 30 -9.90 -14.08 -4.79
N GLY A 31 -9.24 -15.14 -4.31
CA GLY A 31 -9.25 -16.46 -4.94
C GLY A 31 -8.35 -16.60 -6.19
N SER A 32 -7.69 -15.54 -6.65
CA SER A 32 -6.73 -15.61 -7.75
C SER A 32 -5.40 -16.27 -7.34
N PRO A 33 -4.64 -16.87 -8.27
CA PRO A 33 -3.27 -17.33 -7.98
C PRO A 33 -2.36 -16.22 -7.43
N ALA A 34 -2.54 -14.99 -7.91
CA ALA A 34 -1.83 -13.81 -7.40
C ALA A 34 -2.17 -13.52 -5.92
N PHE A 35 -3.44 -13.70 -5.53
CA PHE A 35 -3.86 -13.51 -4.14
C PHE A 35 -3.26 -14.56 -3.21
N GLU A 36 -3.21 -15.82 -3.65
CA GLU A 36 -2.53 -16.88 -2.90
C GLU A 36 -1.02 -16.62 -2.80
N ALA A 37 -0.38 -16.17 -3.89
CA ALA A 37 1.02 -15.77 -3.87
C ALA A 37 1.27 -14.61 -2.90
N LEU A 38 0.40 -13.60 -2.89
CA LEU A 38 0.52 -12.47 -1.95
C LEU A 38 0.41 -12.92 -0.49
N LYS A 39 -0.54 -13.80 -0.16
CA LYS A 39 -0.65 -14.35 1.20
C LYS A 39 0.62 -15.11 1.64
N GLN A 40 1.32 -15.72 0.70
CA GLN A 40 2.60 -16.41 0.95
C GLN A 40 3.80 -15.46 0.94
N ALA A 41 3.56 -14.15 0.77
CA ALA A 41 4.58 -13.13 0.51
C ALA A 41 5.40 -13.37 -0.77
N GLU A 42 4.91 -14.16 -1.71
CA GLU A 42 5.62 -14.58 -2.93
C GLU A 42 5.16 -13.84 -4.21
N LEU A 43 4.24 -12.87 -4.09
CA LEU A 43 3.79 -12.07 -5.23
C LEU A 43 4.97 -11.31 -5.86
N ASN A 44 5.03 -11.33 -7.20
CA ASN A 44 6.04 -10.62 -7.98
C ASN A 44 7.49 -10.94 -7.56
N ARG A 45 7.75 -12.15 -7.05
CA ARG A 45 9.11 -12.68 -6.91
C ARG A 45 9.65 -13.07 -8.28
N SER A 46 10.89 -12.67 -8.56
CA SER A 46 11.63 -13.11 -9.75
C SER A 46 12.94 -13.79 -9.37
N THR A 47 13.45 -14.64 -10.26
CA THR A 47 14.78 -15.25 -10.15
C THR A 47 15.52 -15.04 -11.46
N CYS A 48 16.71 -14.43 -11.39
CA CYS A 48 17.53 -14.15 -12.55
C CYS A 48 18.02 -15.46 -13.19
N PRO A 49 17.75 -15.72 -14.48
CA PRO A 49 18.16 -16.96 -15.14
C PRO A 49 19.67 -17.05 -15.39
N HIS A 50 20.40 -15.95 -15.23
CA HIS A 50 21.83 -15.89 -15.52
C HIS A 50 22.74 -16.14 -14.30
N CYS A 51 22.31 -15.73 -13.10
CA CYS A 51 23.13 -15.84 -11.89
C CYS A 51 22.38 -16.43 -10.68
N GLY A 52 21.08 -16.70 -10.80
CA GLY A 52 20.27 -17.27 -9.72
C GLY A 52 19.84 -16.29 -8.63
N GLN A 53 20.18 -15.00 -8.74
CA GLN A 53 19.70 -13.99 -7.80
C GLN A 53 18.16 -13.96 -7.77
N SER A 54 17.56 -14.06 -6.59
CA SER A 54 16.11 -14.01 -6.40
C SER A 54 15.71 -12.85 -5.49
N GLY A 55 14.54 -12.25 -5.73
CA GLY A 55 14.01 -11.18 -4.91
C GLY A 55 12.61 -10.74 -5.32
N TYR A 56 11.96 -9.98 -4.43
CA TYR A 56 10.68 -9.35 -4.71
C TYR A 56 10.86 -8.11 -5.55
N LEU A 57 10.00 -7.96 -6.55
CA LEU A 57 9.92 -6.74 -7.34
C LEU A 57 8.97 -5.77 -6.64
N LEU A 58 9.49 -4.60 -6.28
CA LEU A 58 8.70 -3.50 -5.74
C LEU A 58 7.96 -2.79 -6.87
N VAL A 59 7.07 -3.51 -7.54
CA VAL A 59 6.21 -2.98 -8.61
C VAL A 59 4.84 -2.62 -8.04
N PRO A 60 4.23 -1.50 -8.45
CA PRO A 60 2.89 -1.14 -7.99
C PRO A 60 1.85 -2.20 -8.37
N PHE A 61 0.93 -2.49 -7.45
CA PHE A 61 -0.20 -3.39 -7.70
C PHE A 61 -1.41 -2.97 -6.87
N VAL A 62 -2.59 -3.45 -7.23
CA VAL A 62 -3.83 -3.22 -6.50
C VAL A 62 -4.37 -4.52 -5.91
N LEU A 63 -4.66 -4.50 -4.62
CA LEU A 63 -5.38 -5.55 -3.91
C LEU A 63 -6.86 -5.14 -3.81
N TYR A 64 -7.73 -5.97 -4.37
CA TYR A 64 -9.16 -5.86 -4.19
C TYR A 64 -9.63 -6.83 -3.11
N GLN A 65 -10.50 -6.34 -2.23
CA GLN A 65 -11.29 -7.10 -1.27
C GLN A 65 -12.70 -6.50 -1.23
N PRO A 66 -13.73 -7.25 -0.84
CA PRO A 66 -15.07 -6.69 -0.80
C PRO A 66 -15.15 -5.42 0.07
N GLY A 67 -15.60 -4.32 -0.51
CA GLY A 67 -15.71 -2.99 0.11
C GLY A 67 -14.40 -2.22 0.28
N ARG A 68 -13.25 -2.78 -0.13
CA ARG A 68 -11.93 -2.16 0.03
C ARG A 68 -10.98 -2.43 -1.12
N VAL A 69 -10.37 -1.35 -1.59
CA VAL A 69 -9.21 -1.39 -2.48
C VAL A 69 -8.00 -0.86 -1.74
N THR A 70 -6.86 -1.54 -1.88
CA THR A 70 -5.58 -1.02 -1.40
C THR A 70 -4.55 -1.09 -2.51
N CYS A 71 -3.98 0.05 -2.87
CA CYS A 71 -2.88 0.13 -3.83
C CYS A 71 -1.55 0.00 -3.09
N PHE A 72 -0.70 -0.93 -3.50
CA PHE A 72 0.70 -0.93 -3.12
C PHE A 72 1.46 0.01 -4.04
N ILE A 73 2.06 1.07 -3.47
CA ILE A 73 2.91 2.00 -4.21
C ILE A 73 4.18 2.24 -3.39
N PRO A 74 5.34 1.73 -3.84
CA PRO A 74 6.61 1.96 -3.16
C PRO A 74 6.93 3.45 -3.09
N HIS A 75 7.47 3.91 -1.94
CA HIS A 75 7.90 5.29 -1.71
C HIS A 75 6.80 6.35 -1.88
N PHE A 76 5.53 5.97 -1.78
CA PHE A 76 4.39 6.86 -1.97
C PHE A 76 4.47 8.12 -1.11
N GLN A 77 4.92 8.01 0.15
CA GLN A 77 5.01 9.15 1.05
C GLN A 77 6.07 10.18 0.61
N ALA A 78 7.10 9.76 -0.12
CA ALA A 78 8.15 10.66 -0.62
C ALA A 78 7.76 11.40 -1.91
N MET A 79 6.65 11.02 -2.55
CA MET A 79 6.19 11.58 -3.83
C MET A 79 5.40 12.89 -3.65
N SER A 80 5.39 13.72 -4.70
CA SER A 80 4.48 14.87 -4.80
C SER A 80 3.02 14.42 -4.93
N GLU A 81 2.08 15.28 -4.53
CA GLU A 81 0.65 14.96 -4.62
C GLU A 81 0.19 14.64 -6.04
N GLN A 82 0.70 15.37 -7.03
CA GLN A 82 0.43 15.09 -8.44
C GLN A 82 0.93 13.69 -8.85
N ALA A 83 2.18 13.34 -8.51
CA ALA A 83 2.75 12.04 -8.85
C ALA A 83 1.99 10.88 -8.16
N ARG A 84 1.50 11.11 -6.94
CA ARG A 84 0.64 10.15 -6.23
C ARG A 84 -0.66 9.88 -6.98
N GLN A 85 -1.34 10.92 -7.43
CA GLN A 85 -2.61 10.80 -8.18
C GLN A 85 -2.40 10.10 -9.52
N GLU A 86 -1.31 10.42 -10.23
CA GLU A 86 -0.95 9.82 -11.51
C GLU A 86 -0.66 8.31 -11.40
N LEU A 87 -0.23 7.81 -10.24
CA LEU A 87 0.02 6.38 -10.01
C LEU A 87 -1.21 5.61 -9.54
N VAL A 88 -2.03 6.21 -8.67
CA VAL A 88 -3.21 5.53 -8.11
C VAL A 88 -4.33 5.39 -9.15
N ALA A 89 -4.61 6.45 -9.92
CA ALA A 89 -5.76 6.48 -10.81
C ALA A 89 -5.74 5.37 -11.89
N PRO A 90 -4.62 5.07 -12.56
CA PRO A 90 -4.55 3.98 -13.53
C PRO A 90 -4.79 2.60 -12.91
N LEU A 91 -4.26 2.34 -11.70
CA LEU A 91 -4.45 1.06 -11.00
C LEU A 91 -5.92 0.81 -10.69
N VAL A 92 -6.61 1.83 -10.15
CA VAL A 92 -8.05 1.74 -9.83
C VAL A 92 -8.88 1.61 -11.11
N SER A 93 -8.53 2.34 -12.17
CA SER A 93 -9.20 2.23 -13.48
C SER A 93 -9.07 0.81 -14.05
N MET A 94 -7.87 0.23 -13.99
CA MET A 94 -7.63 -1.14 -14.46
C MET A 94 -8.41 -2.16 -13.61
N LEU A 95 -8.46 -1.97 -12.29
CA LEU A 95 -9.29 -2.81 -11.42
C LEU A 95 -10.77 -2.76 -11.83
N ARG A 96 -11.33 -1.57 -12.05
CA ARG A 96 -12.73 -1.41 -12.51
C ARG A 96 -13.00 -2.17 -13.80
N GLN A 97 -12.08 -2.10 -14.76
CA GLN A 97 -12.21 -2.82 -16.03
C GLN A 97 -12.20 -4.34 -15.85
N VAL A 98 -11.44 -4.87 -14.89
CA VAL A 98 -11.31 -6.31 -14.67
C VAL A 98 -12.40 -6.86 -13.73
N ALA A 99 -12.70 -6.17 -12.64
CA ALA A 99 -13.70 -6.59 -11.65
C ALA A 99 -15.14 -6.29 -12.11
N GLY A 100 -15.32 -5.33 -13.03
CA GLY A 100 -16.59 -5.09 -13.71
C GLY A 100 -17.76 -4.81 -12.77
N GLU A 101 -18.88 -5.50 -13.01
CA GLU A 101 -20.14 -5.31 -12.27
C GLU A 101 -20.01 -5.57 -10.77
N GLU A 102 -19.11 -6.45 -10.34
CA GLU A 102 -18.90 -6.74 -8.91
C GLU A 102 -18.34 -5.54 -8.16
N PHE A 103 -17.41 -4.81 -8.78
CA PHE A 103 -16.85 -3.60 -8.21
C PHE A 103 -17.88 -2.46 -8.16
N GLU A 104 -18.68 -2.32 -9.22
CA GLU A 104 -19.70 -1.26 -9.32
C GLU A 104 -20.89 -1.51 -8.38
N ALA A 105 -21.25 -2.77 -8.13
CA ALA A 105 -22.33 -3.15 -7.21
C ALA A 105 -22.04 -2.79 -5.74
N GLU A 106 -20.77 -2.65 -5.35
CA GLU A 106 -20.38 -2.28 -3.99
C GLU A 106 -20.65 -0.80 -3.66
N GLY A 107 -20.90 0.04 -4.66
CA GLY A 107 -21.18 1.46 -4.49
C GLY A 107 -19.96 2.24 -3.98
N GLN A 108 -19.81 2.37 -2.66
CA GLN A 108 -18.73 3.15 -2.05
C GLN A 108 -17.57 2.25 -1.59
N VAL A 109 -16.60 2.08 -2.47
CA VAL A 109 -15.35 1.34 -2.19
C VAL A 109 -14.32 2.28 -1.55
N GLN A 110 -13.77 1.88 -0.40
CA GLN A 110 -12.68 2.62 0.24
C GLN A 110 -11.37 2.34 -0.51
N VAL A 111 -10.73 3.38 -1.05
CA VAL A 111 -9.42 3.28 -1.71
C VAL A 111 -8.33 3.74 -0.74
N GLY A 112 -7.51 2.81 -0.29
CA GLY A 112 -6.31 3.06 0.50
C GLY A 112 -5.04 2.92 -0.33
N VAL A 113 -3.93 3.43 0.20
CA VAL A 113 -2.59 3.22 -0.35
C VAL A 113 -1.66 2.75 0.77
N SER A 114 -0.81 1.76 0.46
CA SER A 114 0.27 1.32 1.33
C SER A 114 1.58 1.32 0.55
N GLU A 115 2.66 1.76 1.18
CA GLU A 115 4.03 1.58 0.65
C GLU A 115 4.76 0.39 1.30
N ASN A 116 4.11 -0.26 2.27
CA ASN A 116 4.65 -1.42 2.97
C ASN A 116 4.05 -2.71 2.40
N TYR A 117 4.90 -3.56 1.84
CA TYR A 117 4.52 -4.85 1.27
C TYR A 117 3.97 -5.81 2.33
N GLU A 118 4.52 -5.79 3.55
CA GLU A 118 4.05 -6.63 4.66
C GLU A 118 2.59 -6.31 5.03
N THR A 119 2.22 -5.02 5.00
CA THR A 119 0.82 -4.62 5.21
C THR A 119 -0.09 -5.22 4.13
N MET A 120 0.36 -5.35 2.89
CA MET A 120 -0.40 -5.98 1.82
C MET A 120 -0.58 -7.49 2.04
N VAL A 121 0.47 -8.17 2.52
CA VAL A 121 0.42 -9.58 2.90
C VAL A 121 -0.59 -9.80 4.02
N GLN A 122 -0.54 -8.97 5.06
CA GLN A 122 -1.45 -9.06 6.21
C GLN A 122 -2.91 -8.75 5.83
N LEU A 123 -3.14 -7.76 4.95
CA LEU A 123 -4.46 -7.47 4.38
C LEU A 123 -5.00 -8.68 3.61
N ALA A 124 -4.18 -9.30 2.76
CA ALA A 124 -4.57 -10.48 1.99
C ALA A 124 -4.89 -11.70 2.87
N LYS A 125 -4.19 -11.86 4.00
CA LYS A 125 -4.48 -12.89 5.00
C LYS A 125 -5.73 -12.58 5.86
N GLY A 126 -6.24 -11.35 5.81
CA GLY A 126 -7.31 -10.88 6.69
C GLY A 126 -6.85 -10.61 8.13
N GLU A 127 -5.54 -10.50 8.35
CA GLU A 127 -4.92 -10.26 9.66
C GLU A 127 -4.91 -8.77 10.04
N VAL A 128 -5.06 -7.87 9.06
CA VAL A 128 -5.21 -6.42 9.26
C VAL A 128 -6.61 -5.99 8.82
N GLY A 129 -7.45 -5.59 9.78
CA GLY A 129 -8.73 -4.93 9.53
C GLY A 129 -8.55 -3.51 8.98
N ALA A 130 -9.54 -3.00 8.21
CA ALA A 130 -9.58 -1.64 7.64
C ALA A 130 -9.17 -0.65 8.72
N GLU A 131 -7.97 -0.09 8.61
CA GLU A 131 -7.46 0.90 9.56
C GLU A 131 -7.82 0.55 11.02
N GLY A 132 -7.65 -0.72 11.40
CA GLY A 132 -8.20 -1.24 12.64
C GLY A 132 -7.50 -0.63 13.84
N GLU A 133 -8.17 0.28 14.54
CA GLU A 133 -7.91 0.80 15.90
C GLU A 133 -6.51 1.39 16.20
N GLU A 134 -5.42 0.73 15.83
CA GLU A 134 -4.03 1.17 15.96
C GLU A 134 -3.70 2.36 15.07
N ALA A 135 -4.18 2.41 13.83
CA ALA A 135 -4.01 3.58 12.97
C ALA A 135 -4.80 4.79 13.51
N ALA A 136 -5.98 4.55 14.10
CA ALA A 136 -6.76 5.59 14.78
C ALA A 136 -6.06 6.07 16.07
N LYS A 137 -5.51 5.15 16.88
CA LYS A 137 -4.70 5.46 18.07
C LYS A 137 -3.44 6.24 17.71
N LEU A 138 -2.74 5.85 16.64
CA LEU A 138 -1.53 6.54 16.19
C LEU A 138 -1.85 7.94 15.67
N ARG A 139 -2.91 8.12 14.88
CA ARG A 139 -3.39 9.44 14.44
C ARG A 139 -3.82 10.31 15.63
N TYR A 140 -4.50 9.73 16.61
CA TYR A 140 -4.86 10.41 17.86
C TYR A 140 -3.63 10.85 18.66
N LEU A 141 -2.62 9.98 18.82
CA LEU A 141 -1.37 10.30 19.52
C LEU A 141 -0.56 11.38 18.80
N ILE A 142 -0.47 11.33 17.46
CA ILE A 142 0.18 12.36 16.66
C ILE A 142 -0.54 13.71 16.81
N GLY A 143 -1.88 13.71 16.82
CA GLY A 143 -2.67 14.92 17.06
C GLY A 143 -2.42 15.53 18.44
N ILE A 144 -2.30 14.70 19.49
CA ILE A 144 -1.91 15.16 20.84
C ILE A 144 -0.51 15.76 20.83
N LEU A 145 0.46 15.09 20.22
CA LEU A 145 1.84 15.59 20.14
C LEU A 145 1.92 16.93 19.41
N GLN A 146 1.16 17.10 18.31
CA GLN A 146 1.09 18.37 17.59
C GLN A 146 0.45 19.48 18.44
N LEU A 147 -0.61 19.19 19.19
CA LEU A 147 -1.21 20.13 20.14
C LEU A 147 -0.23 20.52 21.25
N MET A 148 0.56 19.57 21.75
CA MET A 148 1.59 19.83 22.77
C MET A 148 2.75 20.67 22.23
N LEU A 149 3.13 20.46 20.97
CA LEU A 149 4.19 21.21 20.29
C LEU A 149 3.73 22.62 19.86
N GLN A 150 2.42 22.84 19.71
CA GLN A 150 1.82 24.15 19.44
C GLN A 150 1.59 25.01 20.69
N VAL A 151 1.94 24.51 21.89
CA VAL A 151 1.95 25.36 23.09
C VAL A 151 3.11 26.34 22.96
N ASP A 152 2.80 27.52 22.44
CA ASP A 152 3.73 28.64 22.37
C ASP A 152 4.33 28.91 23.75
N ALA A 153 5.62 29.26 23.80
CA ALA A 153 6.34 29.52 25.05
C ALA A 153 5.63 30.55 25.97
N VAL A 154 4.82 31.42 25.37
CA VAL A 154 3.97 32.42 26.04
C VAL A 154 2.83 31.75 26.84
N GLN A 155 2.19 30.71 26.32
CA GLN A 155 1.12 29.99 27.01
C GLN A 155 1.65 29.13 28.16
N LEU A 156 2.85 28.55 28.00
CA LEU A 156 3.51 27.78 29.05
C LEU A 156 3.95 28.67 30.23
N ALA A 157 4.40 29.91 29.95
CA ALA A 157 4.72 30.89 30.99
C ALA A 157 3.46 31.32 31.77
N ALA A 158 2.34 31.56 31.07
CA ALA A 158 1.07 31.91 31.69
C ALA A 158 0.50 30.78 32.56
N LEU A 159 0.67 29.51 32.15
CA LEU A 159 0.22 28.35 32.93
C LEU A 159 1.07 28.13 34.19
N LYS A 160 2.41 28.33 34.09
CA LYS A 160 3.34 28.24 35.23
C LYS A 160 3.06 29.31 36.27
N ALA A 161 2.79 30.55 35.86
CA ALA A 161 2.45 31.65 36.77
C ALA A 161 1.15 31.37 37.55
N LYS A 162 0.16 30.71 36.92
CA LYS A 162 -1.15 30.42 37.54
C LYS A 162 -1.13 29.28 38.56
N HIS A 163 -0.06 28.48 38.58
CA HIS A 163 0.09 27.32 39.46
C HIS A 163 1.23 27.47 40.50
N GLN A 164 1.93 28.60 40.53
CA GLN A 164 2.93 28.91 41.57
C GLN A 164 2.37 29.63 42.81
N ASP A 165 1.11 30.11 42.77
CA ASP A 165 0.42 30.74 43.91
C ASP A 165 -0.56 29.79 44.64
N LYS A 166 -0.23 28.49 44.71
CA LYS A 166 -0.87 27.52 45.59
C LYS A 166 0.17 26.69 46.32
#